data_AF-A0A2V3JII9-F1
#
_entry.id   AF-A0A2V3JII9-F1
#
_cell.length_a   1.000
_cell.length_b   1.000
_cell.length_c   1.000
_cell.angle_alpha   90.00
_cell.angle_beta   90.00
_cell.angle_gamma   90.00
#
_symmetry.space_group_name_H-M   'P 1'
#
loop_
_entity.id
_entity.type
_entity.pdbx_description
1 polymer ?
#
loop_
_entity_poly.entity_id
_entity_poly.type
_entity_poly.pdbx_seq_one_letter_code
_entity_poly.pdbx_strand_id
1 'polypeptide(L)'
;YVHLLAYNLIRTVMAQTAHRYGISPRTLSFKGALQHLNAFKDTILRTDEESLPSLYEQILEAISCHRVGDRPGRREPRAVKRRRKPYPLLTKPREEARNELCGGGISA
;
A
#
# COMPACT_ATOMS: atom_id res chain seq x y z
N TYR A 1 -18.95 -8.82 -2.31
CA TYR A 1 -18.55 -9.54 -1.08
C TYR A 1 -17.16 -10.16 -1.17
N VAL A 2 -16.87 -11.01 -2.17
CA VAL A 2 -15.54 -11.69 -2.31
C VAL A 2 -14.35 -10.72 -2.38
N HIS A 3 -14.47 -9.61 -3.11
CA HIS A 3 -13.40 -8.61 -3.22
C HIS A 3 -13.03 -7.94 -1.89
N LEU A 4 -14.01 -7.70 -1.01
CA LEU A 4 -13.77 -7.08 0.29
C LEU A 4 -13.02 -8.04 1.22
N LEU A 5 -13.39 -9.32 1.19
CA LEU A 5 -12.71 -10.37 1.95
C LEU A 5 -11.25 -10.53 1.49
N ALA A 6 -11.01 -10.64 0.18
CA ALA A 6 -9.67 -10.72 -0.38
C ALA A 6 -8.82 -9.49 -0.03
N TYR A 7 -9.40 -8.29 -0.13
CA TYR A 7 -8.73 -7.05 0.25
C TYR A 7 -8.33 -7.05 1.73
N ASN A 8 -9.25 -7.41 2.63
CA ASN A 8 -8.98 -7.45 4.06
C ASN A 8 -7.96 -8.53 4.43
N LEU A 9 -7.98 -9.69 3.77
CA LEU A 9 -6.97 -10.74 3.94
C LEU A 9 -5.57 -10.20 3.62
N ILE A 10 -5.39 -9.61 2.42
CA ILE A 10 -4.10 -9.06 2.00
C ILE A 10 -3.64 -7.96 2.97
N ARG A 11 -4.55 -7.06 3.39
CA ARG A 11 -4.24 -5.99 4.33
C ARG A 11 -3.84 -6.51 5.72
N THR A 12 -4.46 -7.61 6.17
CA THR A 12 -4.15 -8.24 7.45
C THR A 12 -2.76 -8.86 7.40
N VAL A 13 -2.44 -9.61 6.34
CA VAL A 13 -1.09 -10.16 6.14
C VAL A 13 -0.05 -9.05 6.09
N MET A 14 -0.31 -7.96 5.36
CA MET A 14 0.59 -6.80 5.35
C MET A 14 0.76 -6.18 6.76
N ALA A 15 -0.30 -6.08 7.55
CA ALA A 15 -0.23 -5.56 8.91
C ALA A 15 0.58 -6.47 9.83
N GLN A 16 0.44 -7.79 9.69
CA GLN A 16 1.23 -8.79 10.40
C GLN A 16 2.70 -8.72 10.00
N THR A 17 3.01 -8.64 8.71
CA THR A 17 4.39 -8.40 8.23
C THR A 17 4.96 -7.11 8.83
N ALA A 18 4.19 -6.02 8.81
CA ALA A 18 4.62 -4.75 9.34
C ALA A 18 4.95 -4.82 10.84
N HIS A 19 4.08 -5.46 11.61
CA HIS A 19 4.28 -5.68 13.04
C HIS A 19 5.50 -6.57 13.31
N ARG A 20 5.64 -7.67 12.57
CA ARG A 20 6.72 -8.66 12.73
C ARG A 20 8.11 -8.09 12.46
N TYR A 21 8.24 -7.27 11.41
CA TYR A 21 9.53 -6.71 10.96
C TYR A 21 9.77 -5.26 11.41
N GLY A 22 8.89 -4.68 12.23
CA GLY A 22 9.04 -3.31 12.74
C GLY A 22 9.00 -2.23 11.65
N ILE A 23 8.26 -2.45 10.58
CA ILE A 23 8.17 -1.53 9.42
C ILE A 23 6.81 -0.85 9.35
N SER A 24 6.76 0.33 8.71
CA SER A 24 5.49 1.05 8.51
C SER A 24 4.59 0.29 7.53
N PRO A 25 3.32 -0.02 7.85
CA PRO A 25 2.39 -0.69 6.93
C PRO A 25 2.21 0.04 5.59
N ARG A 26 2.39 1.37 5.58
CA ARG A 26 2.28 2.19 4.36
C ARG A 26 3.45 2.00 3.40
N THR A 27 4.57 1.47 3.87
CA THR A 27 5.75 1.18 3.05
C THR A 27 5.67 -0.18 2.37
N LEU A 28 4.74 -1.05 2.76
CA LEU A 28 4.56 -2.35 2.11
C LEU A 28 3.75 -2.22 0.82
N SER A 29 4.20 -2.92 -0.23
CA SER A 29 3.49 -2.95 -1.51
C SER A 29 2.28 -3.88 -1.46
N PHE A 30 1.07 -3.35 -1.64
CA PHE A 30 -0.14 -4.18 -1.76
C PHE A 30 -0.04 -5.14 -2.96
N LYS A 31 0.47 -4.65 -4.09
CA LYS A 31 0.65 -5.49 -5.29
C LYS A 31 1.69 -6.59 -5.03
N GLY A 32 2.78 -6.26 -4.34
CA GLY A 32 3.79 -7.24 -3.95
C GLY A 32 3.22 -8.32 -3.03
N ALA A 33 2.47 -7.92 -1.99
CA ALA A 33 1.80 -8.86 -1.09
C ALA A 33 0.83 -9.80 -1.82
N LEU A 34 0.02 -9.26 -2.75
CA LEU A 34 -0.85 -10.07 -3.60
C LEU A 34 -0.07 -11.07 -4.46
N GLN A 35 1.06 -10.65 -5.05
CA GLN A 35 1.89 -11.53 -5.88
C GLN A 35 2.48 -12.69 -5.07
N HIS A 36 2.99 -12.41 -3.86
CA HIS A 36 3.48 -13.45 -2.95
C HIS A 36 2.37 -14.43 -2.56
N LEU A 37 1.23 -13.94 -2.09
CA LEU A 37 0.11 -14.82 -1.70
C LEU A 37 -0.36 -15.71 -2.85
N ASN A 38 -0.35 -15.19 -4.09
CA ASN A 38 -0.66 -16.00 -5.26
C ASN A 38 0.44 -17.03 -5.58
N ALA A 39 1.72 -16.68 -5.42
CA ALA A 39 2.85 -17.58 -5.67
C ALA A 39 2.91 -18.74 -4.65
N PHE A 40 2.57 -18.46 -3.40
CA PHE A 40 2.55 -19.46 -2.33
C PHE A 40 1.25 -20.26 -2.25
N LYS A 41 0.24 -19.95 -3.07
CA LYS A 41 -1.09 -20.58 -3.01
C LYS A 41 -1.03 -22.10 -3.04
N ASP A 42 -0.30 -22.67 -4.00
CA ASP A 42 -0.22 -24.13 -4.16
C ASP A 42 0.58 -24.77 -3.02
N THR A 43 1.60 -24.08 -2.51
CA THR A 43 2.38 -24.53 -1.35
C THR A 43 1.51 -24.57 -0.10
N ILE A 44 0.73 -23.52 0.18
CA ILE A 44 -0.19 -23.45 1.33
C ILE A 44 -1.18 -24.62 1.28
N LEU A 45 -1.73 -24.94 0.10
CA LEU A 45 -2.71 -26.01 -0.06
C LEU A 45 -2.14 -27.42 0.15
N ARG A 46 -0.82 -27.60 0.04
CA ARG A 46 -0.14 -28.90 0.12
C ARG A 46 0.66 -29.09 1.40
N THR A 47 0.83 -28.02 2.18
CA THR A 47 1.60 -28.04 3.42
C THR A 47 0.76 -28.61 4.55
N ASP A 48 1.36 -29.50 5.34
CA ASP A 48 0.77 -30.05 6.56
C ASP A 48 0.61 -28.98 7.64
N GLU A 49 -0.31 -29.22 8.57
CA GLU A 49 -0.65 -28.26 9.62
C GLU A 49 0.53 -27.92 10.54
N GLU A 50 1.44 -28.88 10.77
CA GLU A 50 2.62 -28.68 11.60
C GLU A 50 3.65 -27.74 10.95
N SER A 51 3.76 -27.79 9.62
CA SER A 51 4.70 -26.98 8.84
C SER A 51 4.13 -25.61 8.40
N LEU A 52 2.80 -25.42 8.47
CA LEU A 52 2.14 -24.17 8.08
C LEU A 52 2.67 -22.92 8.79
N PRO A 53 2.95 -22.92 10.12
CA PRO A 53 3.52 -21.75 10.79
C PRO A 53 4.88 -21.33 10.22
N SER A 54 5.74 -22.30 9.90
CA SER A 54 7.06 -22.03 9.29
C SER A 54 6.92 -21.46 7.87
N LEU A 55 6.03 -22.03 7.06
CA LEU A 55 5.72 -21.49 5.74
C LEU A 55 5.18 -20.06 5.84
N TYR A 56 4.32 -19.79 6.83
CA TYR A 56 3.74 -18.48 7.02
C TYR A 56 4.80 -17.43 7.37
N GLU A 57 5.77 -17.74 8.21
CA GLU A 57 6.91 -16.85 8.49
C GLU A 57 7.70 -16.54 7.21
N GLN A 58 7.94 -17.52 6.33
CA GLN A 58 8.61 -17.31 5.04
C GLN A 58 7.80 -16.38 4.12
N ILE A 59 6.47 -16.51 4.11
CA ILE A 59 5.59 -15.59 3.37
C ILE A 59 5.72 -14.16 3.91
N LEU A 60 5.71 -13.99 5.24
CA LEU A 60 5.88 -12.67 5.85
C LEU A 60 7.25 -12.07 5.51
N GLU A 61 8.31 -12.89 5.52
CA GLU A 61 9.66 -12.47 5.11
C GLU A 61 9.68 -11.98 3.66
N ALA A 62 9.14 -12.76 2.73
CA ALA A 62 9.11 -12.42 1.31
C ALA A 62 8.34 -11.11 1.04
N ILE A 63 7.24 -10.87 1.77
CA ILE A 63 6.46 -9.63 1.70
C ILE A 63 7.26 -8.45 2.24
N SER A 64 8.03 -8.64 3.34
CA SER A 64 8.82 -7.57 3.98
C SER A 64 9.85 -6.93 3.04
N CYS A 65 10.35 -7.70 2.08
CA CYS A 65 11.31 -7.28 1.05
C CYS A 65 10.69 -6.34 0.00
N HIS A 66 9.36 -6.38 -0.21
CA HIS A 66 8.68 -5.63 -1.26
C HIS A 66 8.12 -4.30 -0.76
N ARG A 67 9.02 -3.32 -0.64
CA ARG A 67 8.68 -1.98 -0.18
C ARG A 67 8.33 -1.04 -1.34
N VAL A 68 7.31 -0.21 -1.14
CA VAL A 68 7.03 0.95 -1.99
C VAL A 68 8.11 1.98 -1.70
N GLY A 69 8.86 2.35 -2.73
CA GLY A 69 9.91 3.37 -2.61
C GLY A 69 9.34 4.71 -2.14
N ASP A 70 10.11 5.42 -1.33
CA ASP A 70 9.80 6.81 -1.02
C ASP A 70 9.98 7.65 -2.29
N ARG A 71 9.04 8.57 -2.51
CA ARG A 71 9.12 9.54 -3.60
C ARG A 71 9.20 10.93 -2.99
N PRO A 72 10.39 11.32 -2.49
CA PRO A 72 10.57 12.61 -1.86
C PRO A 72 10.15 13.72 -2.84
N GLY A 73 9.47 14.74 -2.31
CA GLY A 73 8.92 15.83 -3.11
C GLY A 73 7.56 15.57 -3.77
N ARG A 74 6.92 14.40 -3.54
CA ARG A 74 5.56 14.14 -4.03
C ARG A 74 4.49 14.84 -3.18
N ARG A 75 4.43 16.16 -3.26
CA ARG A 75 3.33 17.00 -2.77
C ARG A 75 2.74 17.70 -3.98
N GLU A 76 1.62 17.21 -4.48
CA GLU A 76 0.95 17.79 -5.65
C GLU A 76 -0.51 18.10 -5.29
N PRO A 77 -1.01 19.31 -5.58
CA PRO A 77 -2.40 19.66 -5.33
C PRO A 77 -3.33 18.76 -6.14
N ARG A 78 -4.43 18.33 -5.51
CA ARG A 78 -5.47 17.54 -6.16
C ARG A 78 -6.38 18.42 -7.05
N ALA A 79 -5.77 19.13 -7.99
CA ALA A 79 -6.40 20.10 -8.88
C ALA A 79 -5.86 19.98 -10.32
N VAL A 80 -6.63 20.41 -11.31
CA VAL A 80 -6.29 20.30 -12.74
C VAL A 80 -6.25 21.66 -13.43
N LYS A 81 -5.35 21.86 -14.41
CA LYS A 81 -5.24 23.17 -15.10
C LYS A 81 -6.41 23.49 -16.03
N ARG A 82 -7.03 22.47 -16.65
CA ARG A 82 -8.10 22.63 -17.66
C ARG A 82 -9.14 21.52 -17.49
N ARG A 83 -10.39 21.78 -17.91
CA ARG A 83 -11.53 20.91 -17.56
C ARG A 83 -11.75 19.76 -18.55
N ARG A 84 -11.71 18.53 -18.03
CA ARG A 84 -12.49 17.36 -18.51
C ARG A 84 -13.02 16.44 -17.38
N LYS A 85 -12.68 16.67 -16.10
CA LYS A 85 -13.00 15.78 -14.95
C LYS A 85 -13.48 16.59 -13.73
N PRO A 86 -14.19 15.99 -12.75
CA PRO A 86 -14.70 16.67 -11.54
C PRO A 86 -13.58 16.88 -10.51
N TYR A 87 -12.59 17.69 -10.87
CA TYR A 87 -11.52 18.13 -9.97
C TYR A 87 -11.52 19.67 -9.91
N PRO A 88 -11.17 20.28 -8.77
CA PRO A 88 -10.96 21.72 -8.68
C PRO A 88 -9.95 22.22 -9.72
N LEU A 89 -10.12 23.45 -10.20
CA LEU A 89 -9.16 24.06 -11.11
C LEU A 89 -7.92 24.53 -10.35
N LEU A 90 -6.75 24.31 -10.94
CA LEU A 90 -5.50 24.89 -10.46
C LEU A 90 -5.42 26.34 -10.94
N THR A 91 -5.95 27.26 -10.14
CA THR A 91 -6.07 28.71 -10.45
C THR A 91 -4.84 29.53 -10.06
N LYS A 92 -3.93 28.95 -9.27
CA LYS A 92 -2.71 29.57 -8.77
C LYS A 92 -1.45 28.83 -9.27
N PRO A 93 -0.27 29.46 -9.25
CA PRO A 93 1.00 28.81 -9.54
C PRO A 93 1.15 27.50 -8.76
N ARG A 94 1.74 26.49 -9.42
CA ARG A 94 1.82 25.14 -8.86
C ARG A 94 2.63 25.13 -7.56
N GLU A 95 3.73 25.89 -7.48
CA GLU A 95 4.56 25.94 -6.27
C GLU A 95 3.81 26.55 -5.07
N GLU A 96 3.01 27.59 -5.27
CA GLU A 96 2.16 28.16 -4.21
C GLU A 96 1.17 27.12 -3.69
N ALA A 97 0.49 26.41 -4.59
CA ALA A 97 -0.44 25.34 -4.22
C ALA A 97 0.26 24.17 -3.50
N ARG A 98 1.53 23.88 -3.82
CA ARG A 98 2.31 22.86 -3.10
C ARG A 98 2.68 23.33 -1.69
N ASN A 99 3.03 24.59 -1.52
CA ASN A 99 3.38 25.16 -0.22
C ASN A 99 2.19 25.16 0.75
N GLU A 100 0.98 25.40 0.26
CA GLU A 100 -0.23 25.32 1.09
C GLU A 100 -0.51 23.91 1.62
N LEU A 101 -0.17 22.86 0.87
CA LEU A 101 -0.26 21.47 1.36
C LEU A 101 0.70 21.19 2.51
N CYS A 102 1.83 21.90 2.57
CA CYS A 102 2.80 21.78 3.65
C CYS A 102 2.33 22.46 4.95
N GLY A 103 1.45 23.46 4.86
CA GLY A 103 0.99 24.29 5.97
C GLY A 103 -0.18 23.75 6.79
N GLY A 104 -0.66 22.53 6.52
CA GLY A 104 -1.79 21.95 7.25
C GLY A 104 -3.18 22.40 6.77
N GLY A 105 -3.30 22.82 5.52
CA GLY A 105 -4.57 23.28 4.95
C GLY A 105 -5.63 22.18 4.87
N ILE A 106 -6.62 22.23 5.76
CA ILE A 106 -7.93 21.60 5.57
C ILE A 106 -8.52 22.21 4.29
N SER A 107 -8.47 21.47 3.18
CA SER A 107 -9.24 21.83 2.00
C SER A 107 -10.65 21.25 2.15
N ALA A 108 -11.61 22.13 2.39
CA ALA A 108 -13.05 21.88 2.29
C ALA A 108 -13.46 21.54 0.85
#